data_AF-A0A2P5VJT8-F1
#
_entry.id   AF-A0A2P5VJT8-F1
#
_cell.length_a   1.000
_cell.length_b   1.000
_cell.length_c   1.000
_cell.angle_alpha   90.00
_cell.angle_beta   90.00
_cell.angle_gamma   90.00
#
_symmetry.space_group_name_H-M   'P 1'
#
loop_
_entity.id
_entity.type
_entity.pdbx_description
1 polymer ?
#
loop_
_entity_poly.entity_id
_entity_poly.type
_entity_poly.pdbx_seq_one_letter_code
_entity_poly.pdbx_strand_id
1 'polypeptide(L)'
;MFLAKQHLDLGLYTNQREGQLAFWQQTAGLEFDHIGKLGGGVHQLRHHMNGSILKVNHARDLLPDLPPSGYRKLLIAKDDLDHVQSLKDPDGNAVDLVPPGHQGVVGIGIEIAVSDMDAAKAFWVDALQFQQGDNDTIFAGDTVLLLVQDGTVQPTPDEK
;
A
#
# COMPACT_ATOMS: atom_id res chain seq x y z
N MET A 1 -0.56 -3.61 20.40
CA MET A 1 -1.65 -2.60 20.27
C MET A 1 -2.93 -3.25 19.74
N PHE A 2 -4.11 -2.70 20.02
CA PHE A 2 -5.37 -3.11 19.36
C PHE A 2 -5.81 -1.99 18.41
N LEU A 3 -5.83 -2.27 17.11
CA LEU A 3 -6.37 -1.35 16.13
C LEU A 3 -7.90 -1.41 16.13
N ALA A 4 -8.55 -0.26 15.91
CA ALA A 4 -10.01 -0.22 15.73
C ALA A 4 -10.46 -1.02 14.48
N LYS A 5 -9.57 -1.12 13.49
CA LYS A 5 -9.68 -1.96 12.31
C LYS A 5 -8.38 -2.72 12.15
N GLN A 6 -8.44 -4.04 11.96
CA GLN A 6 -7.25 -4.90 11.95
C GLN A 6 -6.41 -4.81 10.68
N HIS A 7 -6.62 -3.81 9.83
CA HIS A 7 -5.92 -3.63 8.56
C HIS A 7 -5.65 -2.15 8.33
N LEU A 8 -4.53 -1.84 7.68
CA LEU A 8 -4.25 -0.48 7.21
C LEU A 8 -4.93 -0.23 5.86
N ASP A 9 -5.60 0.90 5.71
CA ASP A 9 -6.04 1.38 4.40
C ASP A 9 -4.86 1.94 3.61
N LEU A 10 -4.80 1.68 2.31
CA LEU A 10 -3.76 2.22 1.43
C LEU A 10 -4.31 3.35 0.57
N GLY A 11 -3.54 4.42 0.40
CA GLY A 11 -3.87 5.53 -0.48
C GLY A 11 -2.79 5.79 -1.51
N LEU A 12 -3.19 6.03 -2.75
CA LEU A 12 -2.31 6.52 -3.82
C LEU A 12 -2.96 7.70 -4.53
N TYR A 13 -2.15 8.48 -5.23
CA TYR A 13 -2.62 9.58 -6.07
C TYR A 13 -2.40 9.24 -7.54
N THR A 14 -3.31 9.74 -8.38
CA THR A 14 -3.25 9.53 -9.83
C THR A 14 -3.84 10.71 -10.60
N ASN A 15 -3.36 10.94 -11.83
CA ASN A 15 -4.10 11.71 -12.84
C ASN A 15 -4.79 10.80 -13.89
N GLN A 16 -4.69 9.47 -13.75
CA GLN A 16 -5.12 8.47 -14.75
C GLN A 16 -6.38 7.71 -14.32
N ARG A 17 -7.49 8.45 -14.08
CA ARG A 17 -8.76 7.90 -13.55
C ARG A 17 -9.20 6.58 -14.17
N GLU A 18 -9.42 6.59 -15.49
CA GLU A 18 -10.07 5.47 -16.18
C GLU A 18 -9.15 4.25 -16.26
N GLY A 19 -7.85 4.47 -16.47
CA GLY A 19 -6.84 3.42 -16.41
C GLY A 19 -6.80 2.76 -15.03
N GLN A 20 -6.89 3.57 -13.97
CA GLN A 20 -6.87 3.06 -12.60
C GLN A 20 -8.14 2.26 -12.27
N LEU A 21 -9.32 2.73 -12.68
CA LEU A 21 -10.57 1.95 -12.52
C LEU A 21 -10.50 0.62 -13.26
N ALA A 22 -10.04 0.62 -14.51
CA ALA A 22 -9.88 -0.60 -15.29
C ALA A 22 -8.88 -1.56 -14.64
N PHE A 23 -7.72 -1.08 -14.22
CA PHE A 23 -6.70 -1.90 -13.57
C PHE A 23 -7.23 -2.51 -12.26
N TRP A 24 -7.69 -1.70 -11.32
CA TRP A 24 -8.06 -2.21 -10.00
C TRP A 24 -9.29 -3.12 -10.03
N GLN A 25 -10.27 -2.85 -10.90
CA GLN A 25 -11.49 -3.67 -10.97
C GLN A 25 -11.33 -4.90 -11.85
N GLN A 26 -10.67 -4.78 -13.00
CA GLN A 26 -10.66 -5.85 -14.00
C GLN A 26 -9.36 -6.66 -13.95
N THR A 27 -8.22 -6.01 -13.70
CA THR A 27 -6.90 -6.68 -13.66
C THR A 27 -6.60 -7.21 -12.26
N ALA A 28 -6.69 -6.37 -11.23
CA ALA A 28 -6.49 -6.77 -9.84
C ALA A 28 -7.75 -7.40 -9.20
N GLY A 29 -8.91 -7.28 -9.87
CA GLY A 29 -10.16 -7.92 -9.43
C GLY A 29 -10.67 -7.42 -8.07
N LEU A 30 -10.50 -6.13 -7.77
CA LEU A 30 -11.01 -5.51 -6.54
C LEU A 30 -12.44 -4.99 -6.73
N GLU A 31 -13.30 -5.23 -5.75
CA GLU A 31 -14.66 -4.71 -5.76
C GLU A 31 -14.68 -3.20 -5.55
N PHE A 32 -15.37 -2.46 -6.41
CA PHE A 32 -15.55 -1.03 -6.28
C PHE A 32 -16.60 -0.70 -5.20
N ASP A 33 -16.26 0.21 -4.30
CA ASP A 33 -17.12 0.68 -3.20
C ASP A 33 -17.91 1.92 -3.64
N HIS A 34 -17.28 3.11 -3.62
CA HIS A 34 -17.89 4.36 -4.06
C HIS A 34 -16.85 5.43 -4.39
N ILE A 35 -17.35 6.58 -4.89
CA ILE A 35 -16.55 7.80 -5.08
C ILE A 35 -16.74 8.73 -3.88
N GLY A 36 -15.67 9.00 -3.15
CA GLY A 36 -15.60 10.08 -2.17
C GLY A 36 -15.20 11.41 -2.81
N LYS A 37 -15.86 12.52 -2.42
CA LYS A 37 -15.47 13.87 -2.84
C LYS A 37 -14.67 14.53 -1.73
N LEU A 38 -13.35 14.67 -1.91
CA LEU A 38 -12.46 15.19 -0.86
C LEU A 38 -12.33 16.72 -0.87
N GLY A 39 -12.89 17.39 -1.87
CA GLY A 39 -12.61 18.81 -2.14
C GLY A 39 -11.32 18.98 -2.95
N GLY A 40 -10.99 20.23 -3.29
CA GLY A 40 -9.74 20.54 -4.03
C GLY A 40 -9.63 19.91 -5.42
N GLY A 41 -10.74 19.49 -6.04
CA GLY A 41 -10.70 18.78 -7.32
C GLY A 41 -10.26 17.32 -7.23
N VAL A 42 -10.29 16.70 -6.04
CA VAL A 42 -9.91 15.31 -5.82
C VAL A 42 -11.14 14.42 -5.63
N HIS A 43 -11.19 13.34 -6.42
CA HIS A 43 -12.13 12.23 -6.25
C HIS A 43 -11.39 11.00 -5.73
N GLN A 44 -11.83 10.46 -4.59
CA GLN A 44 -11.31 9.22 -4.03
C GLN A 44 -12.15 8.05 -4.53
N LEU A 45 -11.59 7.23 -5.41
CA LEU A 45 -12.19 6.01 -5.94
C LEU A 45 -11.82 4.87 -4.99
N ARG A 46 -12.79 4.35 -4.25
CA ARG A 46 -12.55 3.37 -3.19
C ARG A 46 -12.82 1.96 -3.69
N HIS A 47 -11.95 1.02 -3.31
CA HIS A 47 -12.13 -0.40 -3.58
C HIS A 47 -11.94 -1.21 -2.29
N HIS A 48 -12.73 -2.26 -2.12
CA HIS A 48 -12.52 -3.25 -1.07
C HIS A 48 -11.29 -4.10 -1.38
N MET A 49 -10.46 -4.34 -0.36
CA MET A 49 -9.19 -5.04 -0.51
C MET A 49 -8.93 -5.89 0.75
N ASN A 50 -9.52 -7.08 0.81
CA ASN A 50 -9.35 -8.05 1.92
C ASN A 50 -9.58 -7.44 3.31
N GLY A 51 -10.74 -6.79 3.50
CA GLY A 51 -11.07 -6.06 4.74
C GLY A 51 -10.46 -4.66 4.82
N SER A 52 -9.36 -4.39 4.11
CA SER A 52 -8.80 -3.04 3.89
C SER A 52 -9.57 -2.26 2.80
N ILE A 53 -9.27 -0.98 2.67
CA ILE A 53 -9.73 -0.11 1.58
C ILE A 53 -8.52 0.43 0.81
N LEU A 54 -8.53 0.22 -0.50
CA LEU A 54 -7.65 0.96 -1.42
C LEU A 54 -8.33 2.27 -1.82
N LYS A 55 -7.63 3.39 -1.62
CA LYS A 55 -8.07 4.75 -1.92
C LYS A 55 -7.27 5.29 -3.10
N VAL A 56 -7.84 5.24 -4.29
CA VAL A 56 -7.24 5.84 -5.48
C VAL A 56 -7.72 7.30 -5.57
N ASN A 57 -6.85 8.24 -5.21
CA ASN A 57 -7.16 9.67 -5.21
C ASN A 57 -6.85 10.25 -6.59
N HIS A 58 -7.87 10.34 -7.43
CA HIS A 58 -7.78 11.01 -8.71
C HIS A 58 -7.80 12.52 -8.51
N ALA A 59 -6.66 13.17 -8.73
CA ALA A 59 -6.53 14.62 -8.73
C ALA A 59 -6.81 15.17 -10.13
N ARG A 60 -7.62 16.24 -10.20
CA ARG A 60 -7.80 17.00 -11.44
C ARG A 60 -6.51 17.72 -11.86
N ASP A 61 -5.81 18.30 -10.89
CA ASP A 61 -4.60 19.07 -11.14
C ASP A 61 -3.41 18.13 -11.25
N LEU A 62 -2.40 18.49 -12.06
CA LEU A 62 -1.26 17.62 -12.31
C LEU A 62 -0.50 17.33 -11.01
N LEU A 63 -0.20 16.06 -10.79
CA LEU A 63 0.66 15.65 -9.70
C LEU A 63 2.09 16.13 -9.95
N PRO A 64 2.83 16.50 -8.89
CA PRO A 64 4.22 16.87 -9.02
C PRO A 64 5.05 15.65 -9.45
N ASP A 65 6.04 15.88 -10.31
CA ASP A 65 7.02 14.87 -10.70
C ASP A 65 8.05 14.71 -9.56
N LEU A 66 7.71 13.85 -8.60
CA LEU A 66 8.54 13.55 -7.43
C LEU A 66 9.14 12.15 -7.55
N PRO A 67 10.36 11.93 -7.01
CA PRO A 67 10.92 10.59 -6.95
C PRO A 67 10.02 9.66 -6.12
N PRO A 68 10.04 8.34 -6.40
CA PRO A 68 9.27 7.38 -5.63
C PRO A 68 9.61 7.43 -4.15
N SER A 69 8.57 7.38 -3.31
CA SER A 69 8.72 7.26 -1.86
C SER A 69 9.29 5.89 -1.44
N GLY A 70 9.42 5.68 -0.13
CA GLY A 70 9.77 4.38 0.46
C GLY A 70 8.74 3.28 0.21
N TYR A 71 7.47 3.59 -0.08
CA TYR A 71 6.48 2.55 -0.41
C TYR A 71 6.77 1.99 -1.81
N ARG A 72 7.20 0.72 -1.88
CA ARG A 72 7.70 0.11 -3.13
C ARG A 72 6.69 -0.78 -3.82
N LYS A 73 5.93 -1.57 -3.05
CA LYS A 73 5.05 -2.59 -3.60
C LYS A 73 3.87 -2.88 -2.69
N LEU A 74 2.70 -3.10 -3.30
CA LEU A 74 1.52 -3.66 -2.66
C LEU A 74 1.42 -5.16 -2.95
N LEU A 75 1.18 -5.97 -1.92
CA LEU A 75 0.87 -7.39 -2.04
C LEU A 75 -0.61 -7.60 -1.67
N ILE A 76 -1.35 -8.32 -2.50
CA ILE A 76 -2.77 -8.62 -2.27
C ILE A 76 -2.97 -10.14 -2.32
N ALA A 77 -3.42 -10.72 -1.22
CA ALA A 77 -3.77 -12.14 -1.19
C ALA A 77 -5.00 -12.42 -2.07
N LYS A 78 -4.95 -13.51 -2.85
CA LYS A 78 -6.04 -13.98 -3.70
C LYS A 78 -6.20 -15.50 -3.53
N ASP A 79 -7.36 -15.92 -3.05
CA ASP A 79 -7.64 -17.33 -2.69
C ASP A 79 -7.51 -18.30 -3.86
N ASP A 80 -7.67 -17.83 -5.10
CA ASP A 80 -7.63 -18.60 -6.33
C ASP A 80 -6.24 -18.65 -6.99
N LEU A 81 -5.21 -18.09 -6.36
CA LEU A 81 -3.83 -18.13 -6.85
C LEU A 81 -2.97 -19.19 -6.16
N ASP A 82 -2.18 -19.91 -6.96
CA ASP A 82 -1.15 -20.85 -6.51
C ASP A 82 0.29 -20.32 -6.73
N HIS A 83 0.44 -19.22 -7.48
CA HIS A 83 1.71 -18.54 -7.74
C HIS A 83 1.54 -17.02 -7.70
N VAL A 84 2.65 -16.31 -7.49
CA VAL A 84 2.69 -14.85 -7.51
C VAL A 84 2.49 -14.32 -8.94
N GLN A 85 1.63 -13.32 -9.10
CA GLN A 85 1.46 -12.56 -10.33
C GLN A 85 1.91 -11.11 -10.12
N SER A 86 3.00 -10.73 -10.78
CA SER A 86 3.53 -9.36 -10.71
C SER A 86 2.92 -8.47 -11.78
N LEU A 87 2.38 -7.35 -11.33
CA LEU A 87 1.65 -6.35 -12.10
C LEU A 87 2.24 -4.95 -11.87
N LYS A 88 1.82 -4.02 -12.72
CA LYS A 88 1.99 -2.58 -12.50
C LYS A 88 0.68 -1.87 -12.73
N ASP A 89 0.35 -0.94 -11.83
CA ASP A 89 -0.76 -0.03 -12.06
C ASP A 89 -0.41 0.98 -13.18
N PRO A 90 -1.37 1.79 -13.65
CA PRO A 90 -1.13 2.80 -14.69
C PRO A 90 -0.07 3.84 -14.35
N ASP A 91 0.16 4.13 -13.07
CA ASP A 91 1.20 5.07 -12.63
C ASP A 91 2.55 4.36 -12.40
N GLY A 92 2.63 3.06 -12.67
CA GLY A 92 3.84 2.24 -12.59
C GLY A 92 4.12 1.65 -11.22
N ASN A 93 3.21 1.80 -10.25
CA ASN A 93 3.34 1.22 -8.91
C ASN A 93 3.34 -0.31 -9.00
N ALA A 94 4.26 -0.95 -8.27
CA ALA A 94 4.35 -2.41 -8.27
C ALA A 94 3.22 -3.02 -7.43
N VAL A 95 2.57 -4.04 -7.98
CA VAL A 95 1.51 -4.80 -7.32
C VAL A 95 1.76 -6.28 -7.55
N ASP A 96 1.84 -7.06 -6.49
CA ASP A 96 1.87 -8.52 -6.59
C ASP A 96 0.54 -9.08 -6.07
N LEU A 97 -0.15 -9.88 -6.91
CA LEU A 97 -1.22 -10.76 -6.43
C LEU A 97 -0.56 -12.05 -5.96
N VAL A 98 -0.85 -12.47 -4.73
CA VAL A 98 -0.13 -13.58 -4.09
C VAL A 98 -1.09 -14.64 -3.54
N PRO A 99 -0.67 -15.92 -3.45
CA PRO A 99 -1.40 -16.92 -2.68
C PRO A 99 -1.48 -16.50 -1.20
N PRO A 100 -2.58 -16.80 -0.48
CA PRO A 100 -2.67 -16.54 0.94
C PRO A 100 -1.53 -17.21 1.71
N GLY A 101 -0.93 -16.48 2.65
CA GLY A 101 0.22 -16.91 3.44
C GLY A 101 1.58 -16.63 2.80
N HIS A 102 1.64 -16.15 1.55
CA HIS A 102 2.90 -15.74 0.92
C HIS A 102 3.59 -14.65 1.76
N GLN A 103 4.79 -14.94 2.28
CA GLN A 103 5.53 -14.05 3.21
C GLN A 103 4.68 -13.60 4.42
N GLY A 104 3.74 -14.43 4.87
CA GLY A 104 2.83 -14.12 5.97
C GLY A 104 1.61 -13.26 5.57
N VAL A 105 1.49 -12.86 4.30
CA VAL A 105 0.38 -12.04 3.80
C VAL A 105 -0.89 -12.90 3.70
N VAL A 106 -1.83 -12.69 4.61
CA VAL A 106 -3.15 -13.33 4.57
C VAL A 106 -4.22 -12.44 3.94
N GLY A 107 -4.07 -11.12 4.05
CA GLY A 107 -4.94 -10.13 3.43
C GLY A 107 -4.14 -9.21 2.51
N ILE A 108 -3.35 -8.32 3.09
CA ILE A 108 -2.51 -7.37 2.34
C ILE A 108 -1.11 -7.27 2.95
N GLY A 109 -0.14 -6.95 2.09
CA GLY A 109 1.22 -6.64 2.48
C GLY A 109 1.73 -5.38 1.79
N ILE A 110 2.71 -4.71 2.39
CA ILE A 110 3.34 -3.51 1.83
C ILE A 110 4.84 -3.66 1.98
N GLU A 111 5.57 -3.63 0.87
CA GLU A 111 7.03 -3.53 0.88
C GLU A 111 7.41 -2.05 1.06
N ILE A 112 8.20 -1.77 2.10
CA ILE A 112 8.61 -0.43 2.47
C ILE A 112 10.13 -0.39 2.54
N ALA A 113 10.72 0.39 1.65
CA ALA A 113 12.12 0.76 1.71
C ALA A 113 12.32 1.83 2.80
N VAL A 114 13.24 1.56 3.72
CA VAL A 114 13.60 2.44 4.85
C VAL A 114 15.09 2.75 4.81
N SER A 115 15.49 3.97 5.15
CA SER A 115 16.89 4.38 5.12
C SER A 115 17.71 3.79 6.28
N ASP A 116 17.06 3.57 7.42
CA ASP A 116 17.64 3.02 8.64
C ASP A 116 16.64 2.02 9.27
N MET A 117 17.04 0.75 9.32
CA MET A 117 16.18 -0.33 9.83
C MET A 117 15.92 -0.22 11.34
N ASP A 118 16.93 0.19 12.12
CA ASP A 118 16.79 0.28 13.57
C ASP A 118 15.86 1.44 13.94
N ALA A 119 15.99 2.58 13.26
CA ALA A 119 15.07 3.70 13.41
C ALA A 119 13.64 3.33 12.98
N ALA A 120 13.49 2.59 11.88
CA ALA A 120 12.18 2.13 11.42
C ALA A 120 11.52 1.18 12.44
N LYS A 121 12.28 0.24 13.01
CA LYS A 121 11.78 -0.67 14.06
C LYS A 121 11.40 0.09 15.32
N ALA A 122 12.21 1.06 15.76
CA ALA A 122 11.87 1.90 16.90
C ALA A 122 10.54 2.65 16.68
N PHE A 123 10.28 3.13 15.46
CA PHE A 123 9.01 3.77 15.14
C PHE A 123 7.84 2.79 15.12
N TRP A 124 7.89 1.74 14.31
CA TRP A 124 6.75 0.86 14.10
C TRP A 124 6.49 -0.09 15.28
N VAL A 125 7.54 -0.60 15.92
CA VAL A 125 7.43 -1.56 17.03
C VAL A 125 7.34 -0.83 18.36
N ASP A 126 8.25 0.09 18.68
CA ASP A 126 8.27 0.68 20.02
C ASP A 126 7.25 1.81 20.17
N ALA A 127 7.20 2.73 19.21
CA ALA A 127 6.30 3.90 19.30
C ALA A 127 4.85 3.54 18.92
N LEU A 128 4.65 2.82 17.81
CA LEU A 128 3.31 2.41 17.35
C LEU A 128 2.85 1.07 17.93
N GLN A 129 3.70 0.35 18.66
CA GLN A 129 3.35 -0.88 19.37
C GLN A 129 2.75 -1.97 18.46
N PHE A 130 3.20 -2.00 17.20
CA PHE A 130 2.91 -3.08 16.27
C PHE A 130 3.74 -4.31 16.59
N GLN A 131 3.23 -5.46 16.21
CA GLN A 131 3.89 -6.72 16.53
C GLN A 131 5.04 -6.95 15.55
N GLN A 132 6.24 -7.15 16.08
CA GLN A 132 7.38 -7.57 15.28
C GLN A 132 7.20 -9.03 14.81
N GLY A 133 7.51 -9.29 13.55
CA GLY A 133 7.62 -10.63 12.97
C GLY A 133 9.07 -11.00 12.67
N ASP A 134 9.24 -12.11 11.93
CA ASP A 134 10.54 -12.56 11.45
C ASP A 134 10.96 -11.81 10.17
N ASN A 135 12.23 -11.90 9.76
CA ASN A 135 12.72 -11.37 8.47
C ASN A 135 12.35 -9.90 8.20
N ASP A 136 12.53 -9.03 9.21
CA ASP A 136 12.21 -7.60 9.14
C ASP A 136 10.74 -7.29 8.75
N THR A 137 9.84 -8.21 9.08
CA THR A 137 8.39 -7.99 8.97
C THR A 137 7.81 -7.37 10.24
N ILE A 138 6.77 -6.57 10.07
CA ILE A 138 5.98 -5.98 11.15
C ILE A 138 4.50 -6.17 10.84
N PHE A 139 3.71 -6.58 11.83
CA PHE A 139 2.27 -6.77 11.71
C PHE A 139 1.51 -5.58 12.31
N ALA A 140 0.87 -4.82 11.43
CA ALA A 140 -0.07 -3.75 11.76
C ALA A 140 -1.50 -4.30 11.72
N GLY A 141 -1.93 -4.93 12.82
CA GLY A 141 -3.09 -5.84 12.77
C GLY A 141 -2.71 -7.09 12.00
N ASP A 142 -3.37 -7.37 10.87
CA ASP A 142 -2.99 -8.44 9.94
C ASP A 142 -2.30 -7.93 8.66
N THR A 143 -2.13 -6.60 8.53
CA THR A 143 -1.36 -6.03 7.43
C THR A 143 0.11 -6.29 7.67
N VAL A 144 0.77 -6.92 6.70
CA VAL A 144 2.21 -7.21 6.76
C VAL A 144 3.01 -6.06 6.18
N LEU A 145 3.87 -5.46 6.98
CA LEU A 145 4.86 -4.49 6.51
C LEU A 145 6.17 -5.25 6.31
N LEU A 146 6.66 -5.32 5.08
CA LEU A 146 7.95 -5.93 4.74
C LEU A 146 8.99 -4.82 4.62
N LEU A 147 9.88 -4.69 5.61
CA LEU A 147 10.89 -3.64 5.59
C LEU A 147 12.12 -4.08 4.79
N VAL A 148 12.60 -3.19 3.93
CA VAL A 148 13.84 -3.38 3.18
C VAL A 148 14.74 -2.18 3.45
N GLN A 149 15.96 -2.40 3.93
CA GLN A 149 16.88 -1.29 4.12
C GLN A 149 17.45 -0.82 2.76
N ASP A 150 17.27 0.46 2.47
CA ASP A 150 17.76 1.12 1.26
C ASP A 150 18.22 2.54 1.63
N GLY A 151 19.54 2.70 1.77
CA GLY A 151 20.17 3.97 2.14
C GLY A 151 20.01 5.09 1.10
N THR A 152 19.44 4.80 -0.07
CA THR A 152 19.11 5.84 -1.07
C THR A 152 17.77 6.51 -0.79
N VAL A 153 16.89 5.89 0.02
CA VAL A 153 15.63 6.51 0.45
C VAL A 153 15.93 7.75 1.24
N GLN A 154 15.47 8.90 0.74
CA GLN A 154 15.53 10.15 1.45
C GLN A 154 14.20 10.39 2.15
N PRO A 155 14.19 10.85 3.41
CA PRO A 155 12.97 11.39 3.99
C PRO A 155 12.49 12.54 3.12
N THR A 156 11.18 12.62 2.87
CA THR A 156 10.60 13.80 2.23
C THR A 156 11.00 15.01 3.07
N PRO A 157 11.61 16.05 2.48
CA PRO A 157 11.97 17.24 3.25
C PRO A 157 10.72 17.78 3.96
N ASP A 158 10.82 18.07 5.25
CA ASP A 158 9.83 18.88 5.93
C ASP A 158 9.91 20.29 5.31
N GLU A 159 9.12 20.54 4.27
CA GLU A 159 8.88 21.90 3.80
C GLU A 159 8.12 22.62 4.92
N LYS A 160 8.82 23.53 5.60
CA LYS A 160 8.20 24.53 6.48
C LYS A 160 7.52 25.62 5.67
#